data_AF-C9ZLT6-F1
#
_entry.id   AF-C9ZLT6-F1
#
_cell.length_a   1.000
_cell.length_b   1.000
_cell.length_c   1.000
_cell.angle_alpha   90.00
_cell.angle_beta   90.00
_cell.angle_gamma   90.00
#
_symmetry.space_group_name_H-M   'P 1'
#
loop_
_entity.id
_entity.type
_entity.pdbx_description
1 polymer ?
#
loop_
_entity_poly.entity_id
_entity_poly.type
_entity_poly.pdbx_seq_one_letter_code
_entity_poly.pdbx_strand_id
1 'polypeptide(L)'
;MGHTEHRAAFNRREVVELQQRLTSFLLIFTAVAIAFVVLVASMQTRVATCQTQASMAIHSMYGRFGSNNSTVLDTIVASLSISGVRVVPVEVAASHQAIKLDVFDTSQATLQSAGFRLARQSGLASVVLWKLLYIDHSLCDPERTISMEALPNVDYEKASYRVKAITVDNTRLFLYETNVATKDKDRITTFSQLQSVFPGFNSKVGTPHMILIKSLSIEPEFVAELYRGSTSLSVELRVEKIQQVDNHTSIWRILVVARSPQAEQNFHRVHKVVANALAGVGALCNKEGCGTSIVDEFLL
;
A
#
# COMPACT_ATOMS: atom_id res chain seq x y z
N MET A 1 79.24 -42.14 9.74
CA MET A 1 77.90 -41.82 10.26
C MET A 1 77.80 -40.30 10.40
N GLY A 2 76.71 -39.69 9.94
CA GLY A 2 76.32 -38.31 10.32
C GLY A 2 76.41 -37.21 9.25
N HIS A 3 75.75 -37.35 8.09
CA HIS A 3 75.57 -36.20 7.17
C HIS A 3 74.26 -36.24 6.35
N THR A 4 73.15 -36.66 6.96
CA THR A 4 71.82 -36.63 6.33
C THR A 4 70.71 -36.03 7.19
N GLU A 5 70.99 -35.54 8.41
CA GLU A 5 69.95 -35.03 9.31
C GLU A 5 69.60 -33.54 9.12
N HIS A 6 70.50 -32.72 8.58
CA HIS A 6 70.28 -31.27 8.51
C HIS A 6 69.42 -30.79 7.32
N ARG A 7 69.33 -31.56 6.22
CA ARG A 7 68.48 -31.20 5.08
C ARG A 7 66.99 -31.52 5.28
N ALA A 8 66.66 -32.58 6.03
CA ALA A 8 65.27 -32.92 6.33
C ALA A 8 64.63 -31.96 7.35
N ALA A 9 65.42 -31.42 8.30
CA ALA A 9 64.96 -30.49 9.32
C ALA A 9 64.60 -29.09 8.75
N PHE A 10 65.33 -28.62 7.73
CA PHE A 10 65.07 -27.33 7.08
C PHE A 10 63.76 -27.36 6.26
N ASN A 11 63.51 -28.43 5.49
CA ASN A 11 62.26 -28.61 4.74
C ASN A 11 61.03 -28.69 5.66
N ARG A 12 61.15 -29.28 6.86
CA ARG A 12 60.02 -29.40 7.78
C ARG A 12 59.62 -28.06 8.39
N ARG A 13 60.57 -27.16 8.66
CA ARG A 13 60.27 -25.81 9.18
C ARG A 13 59.54 -24.95 8.15
N GLU A 14 60.01 -24.93 6.91
CA GLU A 14 59.34 -24.18 5.84
C GLU A 14 57.95 -24.72 5.52
N VAL A 15 57.77 -26.05 5.52
CA VAL A 15 56.45 -26.67 5.35
C VAL A 15 55.51 -26.33 6.51
N VAL A 16 55.99 -26.33 7.76
CA VAL A 16 55.20 -25.93 8.93
C VAL A 16 54.84 -24.44 8.88
N GLU A 17 55.75 -23.56 8.47
CA GLU A 17 55.46 -22.13 8.28
C GLU A 17 54.47 -21.87 7.14
N LEU A 18 54.60 -22.56 6.01
CA LEU A 18 53.64 -22.50 4.91
C LEU A 18 52.26 -23.02 5.33
N GLN A 19 52.21 -24.12 6.07
CA GLN A 19 50.98 -24.68 6.61
C GLN A 19 50.33 -23.72 7.60
N GLN A 20 51.12 -23.04 8.44
CA GLN A 20 50.64 -22.04 9.39
C GLN A 20 50.12 -20.77 8.69
N ARG A 21 50.78 -20.32 7.62
CA ARG A 21 50.29 -19.20 6.78
C ARG A 21 49.00 -19.56 6.05
N LEU A 22 48.90 -20.77 5.51
CA LEU A 22 47.68 -21.27 4.85
C LEU A 22 46.52 -21.41 5.84
N THR A 23 46.75 -21.95 7.05
CA THR A 23 45.69 -22.05 8.07
C THR A 23 45.27 -20.67 8.58
N SER A 24 46.20 -19.75 8.83
CA SER A 24 45.87 -18.36 9.17
C SER A 24 45.09 -17.67 8.06
N PHE A 25 45.48 -17.86 6.79
CA PHE A 25 44.76 -17.32 5.65
C PHE A 25 43.35 -17.90 5.55
N LEU A 26 43.18 -19.21 5.69
CA LEU A 26 41.87 -19.87 5.68
C LEU A 26 40.99 -19.43 6.84
N LEU A 27 41.55 -19.23 8.04
CA LEU A 27 40.82 -18.72 9.20
C LEU A 27 40.35 -17.27 8.99
N ILE A 28 41.20 -16.41 8.43
CA ILE A 28 40.82 -15.03 8.11
C ILE A 28 39.77 -15.03 6.99
N PHE A 29 39.97 -15.83 5.93
CA PHE A 29 39.04 -15.90 4.81
C PHE A 29 37.66 -16.42 5.24
N THR A 30 37.61 -17.46 6.09
CA THR A 30 36.35 -17.97 6.65
C THR A 30 35.68 -16.95 7.57
N ALA A 31 36.44 -16.23 8.40
CA ALA A 31 35.88 -15.14 9.21
C ALA A 31 35.28 -14.02 8.34
N VAL A 32 35.96 -13.62 7.27
CA VAL A 32 35.46 -12.62 6.29
C VAL A 32 34.22 -13.16 5.57
N ALA A 33 34.21 -14.41 5.13
CA ALA A 33 33.07 -15.04 4.47
C ALA A 33 31.85 -15.11 5.40
N ILE A 34 32.04 -15.52 6.66
CA ILE A 34 30.97 -15.54 7.67
C ILE A 34 30.45 -14.12 7.93
N ALA A 35 31.34 -13.13 8.11
CA ALA A 35 30.94 -11.74 8.30
C ALA A 35 30.13 -11.20 7.10
N PHE A 36 30.55 -11.53 5.87
CA PHE A 36 29.82 -11.16 4.66
C PHE A 36 28.43 -11.81 4.61
N VAL A 37 28.33 -13.12 4.89
CA VAL A 37 27.03 -13.82 4.94
C VAL A 37 26.12 -13.22 6.02
N VAL A 38 26.66 -12.91 7.20
CA VAL A 38 25.90 -12.26 8.30
C VAL A 38 25.44 -10.87 7.90
N LEU A 39 26.27 -10.07 7.23
CA LEU A 39 25.90 -8.76 6.72
C LEU A 39 24.78 -8.85 5.67
N VAL A 40 24.92 -9.73 4.68
CA VAL A 40 23.90 -9.93 3.64
C VAL A 40 22.60 -10.44 4.25
N ALA A 41 22.65 -11.43 5.15
CA ALA A 41 21.47 -11.94 5.85
C ALA A 41 20.82 -10.87 6.74
N SER A 42 21.61 -10.05 7.42
CA SER A 42 21.10 -8.92 8.22
C SER A 42 20.47 -7.84 7.35
N MET A 43 21.03 -7.55 6.16
CA MET A 43 20.45 -6.60 5.22
C MET A 43 19.13 -7.14 4.66
N GLN A 44 19.10 -8.40 4.23
CA GLN A 44 17.89 -9.04 3.70
C GLN A 44 16.79 -9.15 4.75
N THR A 45 17.11 -9.50 6.00
CA THR A 45 16.13 -9.55 7.09
C THR A 45 15.60 -8.16 7.43
N ARG A 46 16.45 -7.12 7.47
CA ARG A 46 16.01 -5.73 7.68
C ARG A 46 15.08 -5.24 6.56
N VAL A 47 15.41 -5.51 5.30
CA VAL A 47 14.53 -5.17 4.16
C VAL A 47 13.21 -5.93 4.26
N ALA A 48 13.23 -7.23 4.54
CA ALA A 48 12.01 -8.02 4.72
C ALA A 48 11.14 -7.51 5.88
N THR A 49 11.74 -7.10 7.01
CA THR A 49 10.99 -6.54 8.15
C THR A 49 10.41 -5.17 7.83
N CYS A 50 11.14 -4.33 7.11
CA CYS A 50 10.66 -3.01 6.71
C CYS A 50 9.53 -3.10 5.67
N GLN A 51 9.57 -4.05 4.72
CA GLN A 51 8.48 -4.28 3.75
C GLN A 51 7.18 -4.77 4.43
N THR A 52 7.27 -5.36 5.62
CA THR A 52 6.10 -5.74 6.44
C THR A 52 5.54 -4.62 7.30
N GLN A 53 6.07 -3.39 7.26
CA GLN A 53 5.59 -2.29 8.10
C GLN A 53 4.34 -1.57 7.55
N ALA A 54 3.82 -1.97 6.39
CA ALA A 54 2.55 -1.45 5.91
C ALA A 54 1.46 -1.67 6.97
N SER A 55 0.72 -0.61 7.28
CA SER A 55 -0.33 -0.63 8.32
C SER A 55 -1.50 -1.55 7.96
N MET A 56 -1.66 -1.83 6.67
CA MET A 56 -2.68 -2.72 6.11
C MET A 56 -2.28 -3.13 4.69
N ALA A 57 -2.90 -4.20 4.18
CA ALA A 57 -2.83 -4.58 2.78
C ALA A 57 -4.23 -4.58 2.14
N ILE A 58 -4.35 -4.06 0.92
CA ILE A 58 -5.62 -3.89 0.20
C ILE A 58 -5.54 -4.56 -1.16
N HIS A 59 -6.57 -5.33 -1.50
CA HIS A 59 -6.83 -5.78 -2.87
C HIS A 59 -8.17 -5.21 -3.27
N SER A 60 -8.18 -4.46 -4.35
CA SER A 60 -9.40 -3.99 -4.98
C SER A 60 -9.80 -4.90 -6.13
N MET A 61 -11.09 -5.17 -6.19
CA MET A 61 -11.74 -5.73 -7.36
C MET A 61 -12.84 -4.78 -7.77
N TYR A 62 -13.07 -4.66 -9.06
CA TYR A 62 -14.09 -3.78 -9.60
C TYR A 62 -15.14 -4.60 -10.34
N GLY A 63 -16.39 -4.18 -10.22
CA GLY A 63 -17.51 -4.82 -10.88
C GLY A 63 -18.45 -3.82 -11.51
N ARG A 64 -19.11 -4.22 -12.60
CA ARG A 64 -20.15 -3.40 -13.23
C ARG A 64 -21.34 -3.28 -12.29
N PHE A 65 -21.85 -2.07 -12.12
CA PHE A 65 -23.10 -1.85 -11.41
C PHE A 65 -24.27 -2.22 -12.32
N GLY A 66 -25.13 -3.14 -11.87
CA GLY A 66 -26.22 -3.71 -12.67
C GLY A 66 -27.61 -3.45 -12.05
N SER A 67 -28.66 -4.02 -12.64
CA SER A 67 -30.04 -3.89 -12.15
C SER A 67 -30.37 -4.84 -10.98
N ASN A 68 -29.66 -5.95 -10.83
CA ASN A 68 -29.89 -6.94 -9.77
C ASN A 68 -28.77 -6.90 -8.70
N ASN A 69 -28.63 -5.76 -8.04
CA ASN A 69 -27.51 -5.48 -7.12
C ASN A 69 -27.43 -6.38 -5.88
N SER A 70 -28.56 -6.91 -5.40
CA SER A 70 -28.56 -7.91 -4.31
C SER A 70 -27.75 -9.16 -4.66
N THR A 71 -27.69 -9.53 -5.95
CA THR A 71 -27.01 -10.76 -6.38
C THR A 71 -25.49 -10.73 -6.21
N VAL A 72 -24.85 -9.56 -6.28
CA VAL A 72 -23.38 -9.46 -6.15
C VAL A 72 -22.96 -9.76 -4.72
N LEU A 73 -23.54 -9.06 -3.74
CA LEU A 73 -23.22 -9.26 -2.33
C LEU A 73 -23.59 -10.67 -1.87
N ASP A 74 -24.80 -11.13 -2.22
CA ASP A 74 -25.27 -12.47 -1.84
C ASP A 74 -24.35 -13.57 -2.40
N THR A 75 -23.88 -13.41 -3.65
CA THR A 75 -22.96 -14.38 -4.27
C THR A 75 -21.58 -14.36 -3.62
N ILE A 76 -21.07 -13.19 -3.24
CA ILE A 76 -19.80 -13.09 -2.50
C ILE A 76 -19.91 -13.79 -1.15
N VAL A 77 -20.97 -13.49 -0.38
CA VAL A 77 -21.20 -14.09 0.94
C VAL A 77 -21.37 -15.60 0.84
N ALA A 78 -22.16 -16.09 -0.12
CA ALA A 78 -22.35 -17.51 -0.37
C ALA A 78 -21.03 -18.21 -0.75
N SER A 79 -20.23 -17.61 -1.65
CA SER A 79 -18.95 -18.18 -2.09
C SER A 79 -17.92 -18.25 -0.95
N LEU A 80 -17.89 -17.23 -0.09
CA LEU A 80 -17.06 -17.23 1.13
C LEU A 80 -17.51 -18.32 2.10
N SER A 81 -18.81 -18.47 2.30
CA SER A 81 -19.39 -19.52 3.16
C SER A 81 -19.04 -20.94 2.68
N ILE A 82 -19.17 -21.20 1.37
CA ILE A 82 -18.75 -22.49 0.75
C ILE A 82 -17.26 -22.76 0.98
N SER A 83 -16.45 -21.70 1.00
CA SER A 83 -15.00 -21.78 1.27
C SER A 83 -14.65 -21.88 2.76
N GLY A 84 -15.64 -22.04 3.64
CA GLY A 84 -15.47 -22.14 5.09
C GLY A 84 -15.11 -20.80 5.76
N VAL A 85 -15.38 -19.67 5.10
CA VAL A 85 -15.19 -18.32 5.65
C VAL A 85 -16.53 -17.76 6.07
N ARG A 86 -16.69 -17.52 7.38
CA ARG A 86 -17.86 -16.87 7.95
C ARG A 86 -17.72 -15.36 7.82
N VAL A 87 -18.75 -14.73 7.27
CA VAL A 87 -18.86 -13.27 7.12
C VAL A 87 -19.70 -12.72 8.28
N VAL A 88 -19.13 -11.81 9.07
CA VAL A 88 -19.84 -11.15 10.18
C VAL A 88 -19.97 -9.67 9.84
N PRO A 89 -21.17 -9.19 9.46
CA PRO A 89 -21.41 -7.78 9.17
C PRO A 89 -21.03 -6.90 10.37
N VAL A 90 -20.40 -5.77 10.11
CA VAL A 90 -20.11 -4.78 11.14
C VAL A 90 -21.27 -3.78 11.15
N GLU A 91 -22.05 -3.75 12.23
CA GLU A 91 -23.00 -2.67 12.44
C GLU A 91 -22.24 -1.37 12.69
N VAL A 92 -22.23 -0.48 11.70
CA VAL A 92 -21.66 0.86 11.87
C VAL A 92 -22.76 1.87 11.56
N ALA A 93 -23.27 2.54 12.59
CA ALA A 93 -24.26 3.61 12.48
C ALA A 93 -23.80 4.81 11.59
N ALA A 94 -22.52 4.83 11.18
CA ALA A 94 -21.91 5.83 10.31
C ALA A 94 -21.44 5.30 8.94
N SER A 95 -21.54 3.99 8.63
CA SER A 95 -20.95 3.43 7.40
C SER A 95 -21.74 3.67 6.13
N HIS A 96 -23.02 4.01 6.18
CA HIS A 96 -23.85 4.18 4.98
C HIS A 96 -23.83 5.61 4.43
N GLN A 97 -22.89 6.44 4.89
CA GLN A 97 -22.82 7.83 4.49
C GLN A 97 -21.92 7.98 3.26
N ALA A 98 -22.48 8.51 2.18
CA ALA A 98 -21.71 8.81 0.98
C ALA A 98 -20.57 9.78 1.28
N ILE A 99 -19.36 9.37 0.90
CA ILE A 99 -18.14 10.15 1.00
C ILE A 99 -17.85 10.75 -0.36
N LYS A 100 -17.60 12.06 -0.41
CA LYS A 100 -17.16 12.73 -1.62
C LYS A 100 -15.64 12.85 -1.63
N LEU A 101 -15.02 12.38 -2.70
CA LEU A 101 -13.59 12.46 -2.95
C LEU A 101 -13.32 13.35 -4.16
N ASP A 102 -12.82 14.55 -3.88
CA ASP A 102 -12.48 15.56 -4.87
C ASP A 102 -10.97 15.51 -5.12
N VAL A 103 -10.56 15.30 -6.37
CA VAL A 103 -9.16 15.19 -6.77
C VAL A 103 -8.72 16.50 -7.41
N PHE A 104 -7.58 17.02 -6.96
CA PHE A 104 -7.06 18.30 -7.41
C PHE A 104 -5.69 18.15 -8.05
N ASP A 105 -5.43 18.97 -9.05
CA ASP A 105 -4.11 19.19 -9.62
C ASP A 105 -4.02 20.63 -10.14
N THR A 106 -2.87 21.04 -10.66
CA THR A 106 -2.73 22.28 -11.42
C THR A 106 -3.23 22.08 -12.85
N SER A 107 -3.44 23.16 -13.61
CA SER A 107 -3.81 23.03 -15.04
C SER A 107 -2.71 22.39 -15.90
N GLN A 108 -1.48 22.32 -15.37
CA GLN A 108 -0.34 21.66 -16.00
C GLN A 108 -0.08 20.24 -15.46
N ALA A 109 -0.97 19.69 -14.63
CA ALA A 109 -0.81 18.38 -14.01
C ALA A 109 0.53 18.24 -13.24
N THR A 110 0.90 19.28 -12.48
CA THR A 110 2.19 19.36 -11.77
C THR A 110 2.34 18.25 -10.72
N LEU A 111 1.26 17.86 -10.05
CA LEU A 111 1.32 16.78 -9.06
C LEU A 111 1.42 15.41 -9.72
N GLN A 112 0.56 15.17 -10.71
CA GLN A 112 0.60 13.92 -11.47
C GLN A 112 1.97 13.70 -12.13
N SER A 113 2.57 14.72 -12.74
CA SER A 113 3.91 14.64 -13.33
C SER A 113 5.03 14.40 -12.31
N ALA A 114 4.79 14.73 -11.04
CA ALA A 114 5.68 14.41 -9.93
C ALA A 114 5.38 13.03 -9.29
N GLY A 115 4.37 12.30 -9.78
CA GLY A 115 3.95 11.01 -9.24
C GLY A 115 3.02 11.10 -8.02
N PHE A 116 2.48 12.28 -7.72
CA PHE A 116 1.62 12.51 -6.57
C PHE A 116 0.16 12.71 -6.97
N ARG A 117 -0.73 12.47 -6.02
CA ARG A 117 -2.16 12.78 -6.13
C ARG A 117 -2.62 13.55 -4.90
N LEU A 118 -3.26 14.70 -5.11
CA LEU A 118 -3.94 15.42 -4.04
C LEU A 118 -5.44 15.14 -4.12
N ALA A 119 -6.02 14.76 -2.99
CA ALA A 119 -7.46 14.56 -2.88
C ALA A 119 -8.01 15.21 -1.60
N ARG A 120 -9.24 15.68 -1.66
CA ARG A 120 -10.02 16.12 -0.51
C ARG A 120 -11.16 15.14 -0.30
N GLN A 121 -11.14 14.45 0.82
CA GLN A 121 -12.25 13.64 1.27
C GLN A 121 -13.17 14.50 2.15
N SER A 122 -14.45 14.51 1.83
CA SER A 122 -15.51 15.19 2.57
C SER A 122 -16.71 14.27 2.77
N GLY A 123 -17.44 14.46 3.86
CA GLY A 123 -18.65 13.69 4.17
C GLY A 123 -19.64 14.58 4.92
N LEU A 124 -20.51 13.99 5.74
CA LEU A 124 -21.45 14.74 6.59
C LEU A 124 -20.78 15.45 7.77
N ALA A 125 -19.59 15.01 8.18
CA ALA A 125 -18.81 15.67 9.21
C ALA A 125 -18.32 17.05 8.74
N SER A 126 -18.26 18.01 9.65
CA SER A 126 -17.71 19.36 9.39
C SER A 126 -16.19 19.38 9.17
N VAL A 127 -15.53 18.24 9.34
CA VAL A 127 -14.09 18.07 9.12
C VAL A 127 -13.86 17.43 7.76
N VAL A 128 -13.03 18.07 6.95
CA VAL A 128 -12.52 17.52 5.69
C VAL A 128 -11.12 16.95 5.89
N LEU A 129 -10.74 16.00 5.04
CA LEU A 129 -9.40 15.41 5.03
C LEU A 129 -8.72 15.73 3.70
N TRP A 130 -7.68 16.56 3.74
CA TRP A 130 -6.79 16.74 2.61
C TRP A 130 -5.74 15.64 2.61
N LYS A 131 -5.63 14.92 1.50
CA LYS A 131 -4.79 13.73 1.35
C LYS A 131 -3.76 13.98 0.26
N LEU A 132 -2.49 13.89 0.62
CA LEU A 132 -1.39 13.78 -0.32
C LEU A 132 -1.00 12.29 -0.43
N LEU A 133 -1.02 11.80 -1.66
CA LEU A 133 -0.87 10.38 -1.96
C LEU A 133 0.30 10.16 -2.91
N TYR A 134 1.07 9.10 -2.68
CA TYR A 134 2.20 8.68 -3.50
C TYR A 134 2.25 7.17 -3.57
N ILE A 135 2.52 6.60 -4.75
CA ILE A 135 2.68 5.15 -4.93
C ILE A 135 4.14 4.85 -5.23
N ASP A 136 4.69 3.86 -4.52
CA ASP A 136 6.07 3.38 -4.70
C ASP A 136 6.07 1.85 -4.81
N HIS A 137 7.16 1.29 -5.35
CA HIS A 137 7.39 -0.14 -5.45
C HIS A 137 8.04 -0.73 -4.19
N SER A 138 8.60 0.10 -3.30
CA SER A 138 9.36 -0.37 -2.13
C SER A 138 9.16 0.52 -0.90
N LEU A 139 8.92 -0.10 0.27
CA LEU A 139 8.95 0.63 1.54
C LEU A 139 10.34 1.12 1.95
N CYS A 140 11.36 0.36 1.57
CA CYS A 140 12.70 0.43 2.14
C CYS A 140 13.70 1.09 1.20
N ASP A 141 13.22 1.62 0.07
CA ASP A 141 14.03 2.41 -0.83
C ASP A 141 14.07 3.87 -0.32
N PRO A 142 15.26 4.40 0.02
CA PRO A 142 15.40 5.77 0.50
C PRO A 142 15.35 6.83 -0.62
N GLU A 143 15.25 6.46 -1.91
CA GLU A 143 15.38 7.40 -3.04
C GLU A 143 14.16 8.33 -3.30
N ARG A 144 13.26 8.55 -2.32
CA ARG A 144 12.15 9.49 -2.52
C ARG A 144 12.65 10.92 -2.65
N THR A 145 12.46 11.51 -3.83
CA THR A 145 12.94 12.86 -4.15
C THR A 145 12.10 13.99 -3.53
N ILE A 146 10.85 13.71 -3.14
CA ILE A 146 9.90 14.70 -2.60
C ILE A 146 9.37 14.23 -1.24
N SER A 147 9.50 15.08 -0.23
CA SER A 147 8.99 14.80 1.12
C SER A 147 7.46 14.81 1.16
N MET A 148 6.90 13.87 1.92
CA MET A 148 5.46 13.77 2.20
C MET A 148 5.05 14.37 3.55
N GLU A 149 5.98 15.03 4.23
CA GLU A 149 5.72 15.71 5.49
C GLU A 149 4.64 16.79 5.33
N ALA A 150 3.72 16.85 6.28
CA ALA A 150 2.73 17.90 6.39
C ALA A 150 3.06 18.84 7.55
N LEU A 151 2.84 20.14 7.33
CA LEU A 151 2.91 21.21 8.32
C LEU A 151 1.49 21.69 8.64
N PRO A 152 0.74 20.97 9.50
CA PRO A 152 -0.59 21.39 9.92
C PRO A 152 -0.51 22.65 10.78
N ASN A 153 -1.54 23.48 10.76
CA ASN A 153 -1.73 24.50 11.79
C ASN A 153 -1.95 23.80 13.15
N VAL A 154 -1.03 24.03 14.09
CA VAL A 154 -0.99 23.37 15.39
C VAL A 154 -2.24 23.58 16.25
N ASP A 155 -2.99 24.66 16.01
CA ASP A 155 -4.13 25.03 16.85
C ASP A 155 -5.42 24.26 16.51
N TYR A 156 -5.59 23.81 15.26
CA TYR A 156 -6.86 23.22 14.81
C TYR A 156 -6.75 22.17 13.70
N GLU A 157 -5.54 21.87 13.21
CA GLU A 157 -5.33 20.83 12.20
C GLU A 157 -4.58 19.63 12.78
N LYS A 158 -4.87 18.44 12.27
CA LYS A 158 -4.17 17.22 12.67
C LYS A 158 -3.63 16.49 11.45
N ALA A 159 -2.31 16.35 11.40
CA ALA A 159 -1.65 15.51 10.42
C ALA A 159 -1.65 14.04 10.86
N SER A 160 -1.78 13.12 9.90
CA SER A 160 -1.57 11.69 10.12
C SER A 160 -0.90 11.07 8.90
N TYR A 161 -0.06 10.08 9.15
CA TYR A 161 0.74 9.42 8.13
C TYR A 161 0.42 7.94 8.15
N ARG A 162 0.21 7.37 6.97
CA ARG A 162 -0.07 5.95 6.83
C ARG A 162 0.58 5.42 5.57
N VAL A 163 1.01 4.17 5.63
CA VAL A 163 1.41 3.42 4.44
C VAL A 163 0.56 2.17 4.34
N LYS A 164 0.02 1.93 3.14
CA LYS A 164 -0.82 0.79 2.81
C LYS A 164 -0.10 -0.01 1.73
N ALA A 165 -0.04 -1.33 1.87
CA ALA A 165 0.27 -2.19 0.74
C ALA A 165 -0.98 -2.28 -0.14
N ILE A 166 -0.83 -2.08 -1.43
CA ILE A 166 -1.90 -2.29 -2.41
C ILE A 166 -1.42 -3.31 -3.44
N THR A 167 -2.31 -4.15 -3.94
CA THR A 167 -1.97 -5.04 -5.04
C THR A 167 -2.75 -4.65 -6.27
N VAL A 168 -2.00 -4.40 -7.33
CA VAL A 168 -2.50 -3.93 -8.61
C VAL A 168 -1.94 -4.86 -9.67
N ASP A 169 -2.80 -5.52 -10.44
CA ASP A 169 -2.38 -6.42 -11.51
C ASP A 169 -1.35 -7.47 -11.04
N ASN A 170 -1.60 -8.05 -9.84
CA ASN A 170 -0.70 -8.96 -9.09
C ASN A 170 0.67 -8.38 -8.68
N THR A 171 0.89 -7.09 -8.85
CA THR A 171 2.07 -6.38 -8.37
C THR A 171 1.77 -5.72 -7.04
N ARG A 172 2.61 -5.98 -6.03
CA ARG A 172 2.51 -5.32 -4.74
C ARG A 172 3.19 -3.95 -4.82
N LEU A 173 2.46 -2.91 -4.43
CA LEU A 173 2.89 -1.52 -4.36
C LEU A 173 2.61 -0.96 -2.97
N PHE A 174 3.15 0.21 -2.67
CA PHE A 174 2.96 0.90 -1.40
C PHE A 174 2.37 2.29 -1.63
N LEU A 175 1.14 2.47 -1.16
CA LEU A 175 0.46 3.75 -1.15
C LEU A 175 0.79 4.47 0.16
N TYR A 176 1.56 5.53 0.05
CA TYR A 176 1.80 6.48 1.11
C TYR A 176 0.66 7.49 1.13
N GLU A 177 0.12 7.74 2.32
CA GLU A 177 -0.98 8.66 2.54
C GLU A 177 -0.61 9.59 3.69
N THR A 178 -0.46 10.88 3.38
CA THR A 178 -0.40 11.95 4.38
C THR A 178 -1.72 12.68 4.37
N ASN A 179 -2.39 12.69 5.52
CA ASN A 179 -3.68 13.34 5.70
C ASN A 179 -3.57 14.54 6.63
N VAL A 180 -4.21 15.64 6.27
CA VAL A 180 -4.44 16.80 7.13
C VAL A 180 -5.93 16.96 7.35
N ALA A 181 -6.37 16.74 8.59
CA ALA A 181 -7.75 16.96 9.02
C ALA A 181 -7.94 18.44 9.38
N THR A 182 -8.93 19.09 8.77
CA THR A 182 -9.22 20.52 8.99
C THR A 182 -10.71 20.81 8.83
N LYS A 183 -11.18 21.90 9.45
CA LYS A 183 -12.54 22.42 9.22
C LYS A 183 -12.60 23.34 7.99
N ASP A 184 -11.44 23.77 7.48
CA ASP A 184 -11.36 24.61 6.29
C ASP A 184 -11.41 23.76 5.02
N LYS A 185 -12.59 23.74 4.39
CA LYS A 185 -12.81 22.99 3.16
C LYS A 185 -11.92 23.47 2.00
N ASP A 186 -11.56 24.75 1.98
CA ASP A 186 -10.82 25.41 0.91
C ASP A 186 -9.38 25.74 1.33
N ARG A 187 -8.85 24.97 2.29
CA ARG A 187 -7.49 25.08 2.83
C ARG A 187 -6.40 25.10 1.75
N ILE A 188 -6.63 24.40 0.63
CA ILE A 188 -5.70 24.27 -0.50
C ILE A 188 -6.47 24.57 -1.80
N THR A 189 -6.40 25.83 -2.23
CA THR A 189 -6.94 26.33 -3.51
C THR A 189 -5.84 26.82 -4.45
N THR A 190 -4.64 27.06 -3.94
CA THR A 190 -3.47 27.46 -4.73
C THR A 190 -2.30 26.49 -4.55
N PHE A 191 -1.39 26.47 -5.53
CA PHE A 191 -0.18 25.65 -5.44
C PHE A 191 0.75 26.14 -4.31
N SER A 192 0.76 27.45 -4.02
CA SER A 192 1.50 27.99 -2.87
C SER A 192 0.93 27.56 -1.52
N GLN A 193 -0.40 27.45 -1.40
CA GLN A 193 -1.03 26.89 -0.20
C GLN A 193 -0.70 25.41 -0.04
N LEU A 194 -0.67 24.65 -1.15
CA LEU A 194 -0.19 23.27 -1.13
C LEU A 194 1.24 23.20 -0.59
N GLN A 195 2.17 24.02 -1.10
CA GLN A 195 3.56 24.08 -0.64
C GLN A 195 3.67 24.47 0.84
N SER A 196 2.80 25.36 1.33
CA SER A 196 2.74 25.71 2.75
C SER A 196 2.32 24.54 3.63
N VAL A 197 1.38 23.70 3.18
CA VAL A 197 0.92 22.53 3.93
C VAL A 197 1.86 21.33 3.74
N PHE A 198 2.43 21.17 2.55
CA PHE A 198 3.32 20.07 2.15
C PHE A 198 4.60 20.66 1.53
N PRO A 199 5.60 21.03 2.36
CA PRO A 199 6.81 21.72 1.90
C PRO A 199 7.69 20.92 0.94
N GLY A 200 7.44 19.61 0.76
CA GLY A 200 8.16 18.78 -0.21
C GLY A 200 8.10 19.30 -1.65
N PHE A 201 7.09 20.11 -2.00
CA PHE A 201 6.93 20.70 -3.33
C PHE A 201 7.65 22.04 -3.53
N ASN A 202 8.43 22.54 -2.57
CA ASN A 202 9.08 23.85 -2.67
C ASN A 202 10.03 24.01 -3.88
N SER A 203 10.59 22.91 -4.40
CA SER A 203 11.45 22.92 -5.59
C SER A 203 10.68 22.90 -6.91
N LYS A 204 9.36 22.71 -6.88
CA LYS A 204 8.49 22.68 -8.05
C LYS A 204 7.82 24.04 -8.25
N VAL A 205 7.57 24.38 -9.50
CA VAL A 205 6.75 25.53 -9.89
C VAL A 205 5.52 24.98 -10.60
N GLY A 206 4.34 25.30 -10.07
CA GLY A 206 3.06 24.96 -10.67
C GLY A 206 2.28 26.22 -11.03
N THR A 207 1.21 26.07 -11.82
CA THR A 207 0.30 27.19 -12.03
C THR A 207 -0.34 27.62 -10.71
N PRO A 208 -0.71 28.91 -10.54
CA PRO A 208 -1.13 29.43 -9.24
C PRO A 208 -2.32 28.68 -8.62
N HIS A 209 -3.27 28.24 -9.43
CA HIS A 209 -4.52 27.65 -8.95
C HIS A 209 -4.50 26.12 -8.98
N MET A 210 -5.06 25.54 -7.93
CA MET A 210 -5.48 24.14 -7.89
C MET A 210 -6.88 24.04 -8.49
N ILE A 211 -7.04 23.13 -9.44
CA ILE A 211 -8.31 22.85 -10.12
C ILE A 211 -8.81 21.47 -9.74
N LEU A 212 -10.14 21.34 -9.62
CA LEU A 212 -10.79 20.04 -9.46
C LEU A 212 -10.72 19.30 -10.80
N ILE A 213 -10.01 18.18 -10.83
CA ILE A 213 -9.84 17.37 -12.05
C ILE A 213 -10.79 16.17 -12.10
N LYS A 214 -11.23 15.68 -10.94
CA LYS A 214 -12.11 14.51 -10.83
C LYS A 214 -12.87 14.57 -9.51
N SER A 215 -14.15 14.21 -9.53
CA SER A 215 -14.97 14.12 -8.33
C SER A 215 -15.70 12.78 -8.28
N LEU A 216 -15.54 12.06 -7.18
CA LEU A 216 -16.16 10.76 -6.95
C LEU A 216 -17.08 10.83 -5.73
N SER A 217 -18.22 10.15 -5.82
CA SER A 217 -19.04 9.75 -4.68
C SER A 217 -18.75 8.29 -4.36
N ILE A 218 -18.48 7.97 -3.10
CA ILE A 218 -18.20 6.64 -2.59
C ILE A 218 -19.23 6.34 -1.52
N GLU A 219 -20.13 5.41 -1.80
CA GLU A 219 -21.21 4.99 -0.92
C GLU A 219 -20.88 3.59 -0.39
N PRO A 220 -20.57 3.43 0.91
CA PRO A 220 -20.28 2.11 1.46
C PRO A 220 -21.59 1.34 1.68
N GLU A 221 -21.65 0.15 1.10
CA GLU A 221 -22.88 -0.65 0.98
C GLU A 221 -22.82 -1.89 1.88
N PHE A 222 -21.61 -2.41 2.12
CA PHE A 222 -21.41 -3.51 3.05
C PHE A 222 -20.01 -3.49 3.64
N VAL A 223 -19.91 -3.74 4.94
CA VAL A 223 -18.63 -3.95 5.64
C VAL A 223 -18.78 -5.15 6.56
N ALA A 224 -17.83 -6.08 6.48
CA ALA A 224 -17.83 -7.27 7.32
C ALA A 224 -16.44 -7.71 7.73
N GLU A 225 -16.34 -8.29 8.92
CA GLU A 225 -15.16 -9.01 9.37
C GLU A 225 -15.25 -10.49 8.99
N LEU A 226 -14.11 -11.08 8.62
CA LEU A 226 -14.04 -12.46 8.16
C LEU A 226 -13.44 -13.38 9.20
N TYR A 227 -14.05 -14.56 9.36
CA TYR A 227 -13.68 -15.57 10.34
C TYR A 227 -13.56 -16.94 9.68
N ARG A 228 -12.71 -17.82 10.23
CA ARG A 228 -12.72 -19.25 9.93
C ARG A 228 -13.09 -20.00 11.21
N GLY A 229 -14.29 -20.59 11.23
CA GLY A 229 -14.88 -21.06 12.48
C GLY A 229 -15.05 -19.91 13.47
N SER A 230 -14.42 -20.02 14.65
CA SER A 230 -14.40 -18.98 15.68
C SER A 230 -13.19 -18.04 15.59
N THR A 231 -12.19 -18.34 14.76
CA THR A 231 -10.95 -17.57 14.68
C THR A 231 -11.08 -16.40 13.68
N SER A 232 -10.77 -15.19 14.13
CA SER A 232 -10.70 -14.02 13.25
C SER A 232 -9.56 -14.18 12.24
N LEU A 233 -9.82 -13.86 10.98
CA LEU A 233 -8.78 -13.78 9.96
C LEU A 233 -8.03 -12.44 9.99
N SER A 234 -8.50 -11.47 10.78
CA SER A 234 -8.04 -10.07 10.73
C SER A 234 -8.13 -9.46 9.32
N VAL A 235 -9.12 -9.93 8.57
CA VAL A 235 -9.47 -9.46 7.22
C VAL A 235 -10.88 -8.88 7.25
N GLU A 236 -11.03 -7.76 6.57
CA GLU A 236 -12.29 -7.06 6.38
C GLU A 236 -12.67 -7.09 4.90
N LEU A 237 -13.96 -7.31 4.61
CA LEU A 237 -14.55 -7.17 3.30
C LEU A 237 -15.34 -5.86 3.28
N ARG A 238 -15.05 -4.99 2.31
CA ARG A 238 -15.83 -3.79 2.02
C ARG A 238 -16.39 -3.90 0.62
N VAL A 239 -17.68 -3.59 0.48
CA VAL A 239 -18.34 -3.41 -0.80
C VAL A 239 -18.84 -1.98 -0.82
N GLU A 240 -18.38 -1.24 -1.81
CA GLU A 240 -18.63 0.18 -1.97
C GLU A 240 -19.13 0.43 -3.38
N LYS A 241 -20.14 1.26 -3.51
CA LYS A 241 -20.57 1.80 -4.80
C LYS A 241 -19.81 3.09 -5.03
N ILE A 242 -19.13 3.18 -6.17
CA ILE A 242 -18.41 4.39 -6.57
C ILE A 242 -19.04 4.96 -7.83
N GLN A 243 -19.23 6.27 -7.85
CA GLN A 243 -19.84 6.98 -8.96
C GLN A 243 -19.07 8.25 -9.24
N GLN A 244 -18.71 8.49 -10.49
CA GLN A 244 -18.18 9.79 -10.90
C GLN A 244 -19.34 10.78 -10.98
N VAL A 245 -19.18 11.93 -10.33
CA VAL A 245 -20.25 12.94 -10.19
C VAL A 245 -20.76 13.40 -11.57
N ASP A 246 -19.87 13.51 -12.55
CA ASP A 246 -20.21 14.03 -13.89
C ASP A 246 -20.74 12.97 -14.86
N ASN A 247 -20.41 11.68 -14.65
CA ASN A 247 -20.63 10.61 -15.65
C ASN A 247 -21.83 9.71 -15.31
N HIS A 248 -22.45 9.88 -14.13
CA HIS A 248 -23.56 9.08 -13.57
C HIS A 248 -23.38 7.55 -13.55
N THR A 249 -22.32 7.01 -14.14
CA THR A 249 -21.99 5.59 -14.20
C THR A 249 -21.45 5.18 -12.84
N SER A 250 -22.13 4.23 -12.22
CA SER A 250 -21.70 3.62 -10.97
C SER A 250 -20.96 2.33 -11.24
N ILE A 251 -19.99 2.00 -10.40
CA ILE A 251 -19.35 0.68 -10.37
C ILE A 251 -19.24 0.19 -8.94
N TRP A 252 -19.18 -1.14 -8.79
CA TRP A 252 -18.85 -1.78 -7.53
C TRP A 252 -17.34 -1.75 -7.32
N ARG A 253 -16.91 -1.32 -6.15
CA ARG A 253 -15.55 -1.47 -5.63
C ARG A 253 -15.60 -2.41 -4.44
N ILE A 254 -14.99 -3.58 -4.60
CA ILE A 254 -14.89 -4.59 -3.56
C ILE A 254 -13.46 -4.57 -3.05
N LEU A 255 -13.30 -4.15 -1.79
CA LEU A 255 -12.00 -4.13 -1.13
C LEU A 255 -11.95 -5.30 -0.16
N VAL A 256 -10.92 -6.10 -0.30
CA VAL A 256 -10.51 -6.99 0.78
C VAL A 256 -9.35 -6.26 1.49
N VAL A 257 -9.41 -6.15 2.81
CA VAL A 257 -8.46 -5.37 3.61
C VAL A 257 -7.90 -6.25 4.73
N ALA A 258 -6.61 -6.54 4.68
CA ALA A 258 -5.89 -7.17 5.78
C ALA A 258 -5.43 -6.09 6.78
N ARG A 259 -5.87 -6.17 8.03
CA ARG A 259 -5.55 -5.17 9.07
C ARG A 259 -4.16 -5.35 9.71
N SER A 260 -3.43 -6.40 9.32
CA SER A 260 -2.07 -6.65 9.78
C SER A 260 -1.23 -7.39 8.73
N PRO A 261 0.11 -7.32 8.80
CA PRO A 261 0.99 -8.07 7.91
C PRO A 261 0.80 -9.58 8.00
N GLN A 262 0.50 -10.11 9.20
CA GLN A 262 0.24 -11.54 9.40
C GLN A 262 -1.06 -11.97 8.72
N ALA A 263 -2.05 -11.07 8.62
CA ALA A 263 -3.33 -11.34 7.95
C ALA A 263 -3.19 -11.41 6.41
N GLU A 264 -2.15 -10.80 5.84
CA GLU A 264 -1.90 -10.75 4.40
C GLU A 264 -1.76 -12.16 3.77
N GLN A 265 -1.25 -13.14 4.53
CA GLN A 265 -1.13 -14.53 4.08
C GLN A 265 -2.50 -15.23 3.92
N ASN A 266 -3.44 -14.94 4.82
CA ASN A 266 -4.80 -15.50 4.77
C ASN A 266 -5.67 -14.83 3.69
N PHE A 267 -5.32 -13.60 3.38
CA PHE A 267 -6.07 -12.66 2.56
C PHE A 267 -6.05 -12.98 1.05
N HIS A 268 -4.96 -13.54 0.50
CA HIS A 268 -4.88 -13.94 -0.91
C HIS A 268 -5.96 -14.97 -1.31
N ARG A 269 -6.29 -15.90 -0.39
CA ARG A 269 -7.33 -16.91 -0.63
C ARG A 269 -8.72 -16.28 -0.66
N VAL A 270 -9.00 -15.35 0.25
CA VAL A 270 -10.26 -14.60 0.30
C VAL A 270 -10.44 -13.82 -0.99
N HIS A 271 -9.42 -13.05 -1.41
CA HIS A 271 -9.44 -12.32 -2.67
C HIS A 271 -9.79 -13.22 -3.86
N LYS A 272 -9.16 -14.39 -3.99
CA LYS A 272 -9.45 -15.33 -5.08
C LYS A 272 -10.91 -15.83 -5.08
N VAL A 273 -11.46 -16.12 -3.89
CA VAL A 273 -12.87 -16.55 -3.76
C VAL A 273 -13.81 -15.43 -4.19
N VAL A 274 -13.55 -14.19 -3.75
CA VAL A 274 -14.36 -13.02 -4.11
C VAL A 274 -14.25 -12.71 -5.60
N ALA A 275 -13.04 -12.76 -6.18
CA ALA A 275 -12.82 -12.55 -7.60
C ALA A 275 -13.57 -13.58 -8.46
N ASN A 276 -13.51 -14.86 -8.07
CA ASN A 276 -14.25 -15.93 -8.75
C ASN A 276 -15.77 -15.74 -8.62
N ALA A 277 -16.26 -15.30 -7.47
CA ALA A 277 -17.67 -14.99 -7.26
C ALA A 277 -18.14 -13.89 -8.22
N LEU A 278 -17.38 -12.78 -8.32
CA LEU A 278 -17.66 -11.67 -9.22
C LEU A 278 -17.60 -12.09 -10.70
N ALA A 279 -16.64 -12.95 -11.06
CA ALA A 279 -16.52 -13.49 -12.41
C ALA A 279 -17.70 -14.42 -12.75
N GLY A 280 -18.13 -15.25 -11.80
CA GLY A 280 -19.24 -16.19 -11.98
C GLY A 280 -20.58 -15.50 -12.26
N VAL A 281 -20.79 -14.30 -11.72
CA VAL A 281 -21.98 -13.47 -12.02
C VAL A 281 -21.77 -12.50 -13.18
N GLY A 282 -20.63 -12.56 -13.87
CA GLY A 282 -20.30 -11.66 -14.99
C GLY A 282 -20.16 -10.19 -14.59
N ALA A 283 -20.02 -9.91 -13.29
CA ALA A 283 -19.89 -8.55 -12.78
C ALA A 283 -18.44 -8.07 -12.83
N LEU A 284 -17.45 -8.96 -12.68
CA LEU A 284 -16.04 -8.60 -12.67
C LEU A 284 -15.65 -7.85 -13.95
N CYS A 285 -15.03 -6.69 -13.79
CA CYS A 285 -14.47 -5.94 -14.90
C CYS A 285 -13.06 -5.44 -14.56
N ASN A 286 -12.23 -5.28 -15.58
CA ASN A 286 -10.92 -4.63 -15.45
C ASN A 286 -11.09 -3.10 -15.49
N LYS A 287 -10.00 -2.36 -15.21
CA LYS A 287 -9.98 -0.88 -15.21
C LYS A 287 -10.68 -0.30 -16.45
N GLU A 288 -10.38 -0.85 -17.64
CA GLU A 288 -10.95 -0.41 -18.90
C GLU A 288 -12.42 -0.76 -19.08
N GLY A 289 -12.80 -1.99 -18.74
CA GLY A 289 -14.16 -2.52 -18.88
C GLY A 289 -15.16 -2.02 -17.82
N CYS A 290 -14.67 -1.40 -16.74
CA CYS A 290 -15.49 -0.71 -15.73
C CYS A 290 -15.60 0.81 -15.96
N GLY A 291 -14.88 1.37 -16.95
CA GLY A 291 -14.73 2.82 -17.12
C GLY A 291 -13.43 3.31 -16.50
N THR A 292 -12.37 3.34 -17.32
CA THR A 292 -10.99 3.72 -16.95
C THR A 292 -10.89 4.97 -16.10
N SER A 293 -11.77 5.96 -16.31
CA SER A 293 -11.75 7.22 -15.57
C SER A 293 -12.08 7.07 -14.09
N ILE A 294 -12.82 6.03 -13.70
CA ILE A 294 -13.28 5.85 -12.32
C ILE A 294 -12.22 5.11 -11.48
N VAL A 295 -11.57 4.10 -12.08
CA VAL A 295 -10.62 3.22 -11.40
C VAL A 295 -9.22 3.86 -11.31
N ASP A 296 -8.84 4.30 -10.11
CA ASP A 296 -7.55 4.92 -9.81
C ASP A 296 -6.99 4.33 -8.50
N GLU A 297 -5.78 3.78 -8.57
CA GLU A 297 -5.08 3.10 -7.47
C GLU A 297 -4.75 4.03 -6.31
N PHE A 298 -4.62 5.33 -6.56
CA PHE A 298 -4.43 6.31 -5.51
C PHE A 298 -5.66 6.45 -4.60
N LEU A 299 -6.85 6.07 -5.09
CA LEU A 299 -8.11 6.33 -4.39
C LEU A 299 -8.57 5.15 -3.50
N LEU A 300 -7.64 4.26 -3.13
CA LEU A 300 -7.84 3.05 -2.32
C LEU A 300 -7.81 3.26 -0.79
#